data_AF-A0A3M0DBJ9-F1
#
_entry.id   AF-A0A3M0DBJ9-F1
#
_cell.length_a   1.000
_cell.length_b   1.000
_cell.length_c   1.000
_cell.angle_alpha   90.00
_cell.angle_beta   90.00
_cell.angle_gamma   90.00
#
_symmetry.space_group_name_H-M   'P 1'
#
loop_
_entity.id
_entity.type
_entity.pdbx_description
1 polymer ?
#
loop_
_entity_poly.entity_id
_entity_poly.type
_entity_poly.pdbx_seq_one_letter_code
_entity_poly.pdbx_strand_id
1 'polypeptide(L)'
;MNHFVPQMDVQLRAGRLLDRPFVSTLMRQVWDPSRGQVDDALTAQLYAALVANLDRVTPDAQELVVGFLRAHEDDNGLPPSTAVHVLAPDRYRQCSVCYGSGRTTCSSCGGMGGRYESRVTYDYDYNPMYSDEWVGCFCNGGYTVCGVCGGSGSVMR
;
A
#
# COMPACT_ATOMS: atom_id res chain seq x y z
N MET A 1 18.43 18.07 7.43
CA MET A 1 18.17 19.10 6.40
C MET A 1 17.64 18.37 5.17
N ASN A 2 16.49 18.74 4.60
CA ASN A 2 15.89 17.97 3.50
C ASN A 2 16.59 18.30 2.17
N HIS A 3 17.21 17.30 1.54
CA HIS A 3 18.00 17.42 0.32
C HIS A 3 17.16 17.82 -0.92
N PHE A 4 15.87 17.49 -0.94
CA PHE A 4 15.01 17.64 -2.11
C PHE A 4 14.18 18.93 -2.10
N VAL A 5 13.89 19.48 -0.91
CA VAL A 5 13.10 20.72 -0.78
C VAL A 5 13.70 21.89 -1.58
N PRO A 6 15.01 22.19 -1.49
CA PRO A 6 15.59 23.29 -2.27
C PRO A 6 15.48 23.07 -3.79
N GLN A 7 15.58 21.84 -4.27
CA GLN A 7 15.49 21.51 -5.70
C GLN A 7 14.06 21.73 -6.22
N MET A 8 13.06 21.31 -5.46
CA MET A 8 11.65 21.56 -5.77
C MET A 8 11.31 23.05 -5.72
N ASP A 9 11.79 23.76 -4.70
CA ASP A 9 11.57 25.21 -4.58
C ASP A 9 12.11 25.99 -5.77
N VAL A 10 13.29 25.61 -6.29
CA VAL A 10 13.86 26.23 -7.50
C VAL A 10 12.97 25.98 -8.72
N GLN A 11 12.48 24.75 -8.91
CA GLN A 11 11.57 24.39 -10.00
C GLN A 11 10.26 25.20 -9.92
N LEU A 12 9.66 25.29 -8.74
CA LEU A 12 8.39 25.99 -8.49
C LEU A 12 8.53 27.52 -8.62
N ARG A 13 9.64 28.10 -8.13
CA ARG A 13 9.93 29.54 -8.30
C ARG A 13 10.14 29.92 -9.76
N ALA A 14 10.60 28.98 -10.60
CA ALA A 14 10.68 29.17 -12.05
C ALA A 14 9.31 29.06 -12.76
N GLY A 15 8.21 28.92 -12.01
CA GLY A 15 6.85 28.77 -12.55
C GLY A 15 6.60 27.41 -13.21
N ARG A 16 7.43 26.41 -12.93
CA ARG A 16 7.32 25.07 -13.51
C ARG A 16 6.70 24.11 -12.50
N LEU A 17 5.83 23.24 -12.98
CA LEU A 17 5.31 22.12 -12.20
C LEU A 17 6.37 21.01 -12.05
N LEU A 18 6.09 20.07 -11.15
CA LEU A 18 6.91 18.88 -10.93
C LEU A 18 6.52 17.84 -12.01
N ASP A 19 7.20 17.91 -13.14
CA ASP A 19 6.94 17.05 -14.29
C ASP A 19 7.64 15.70 -14.21
N ARG A 20 7.25 14.76 -15.08
CA ARG A 20 7.77 13.38 -15.04
C ARG A 20 9.31 13.34 -15.18
N PRO A 21 9.95 14.10 -16.09
CA PRO A 21 11.41 14.16 -16.17
C PRO A 21 12.08 14.64 -14.88
N PHE A 22 11.52 15.69 -14.25
CA PHE A 22 12.06 16.23 -13.01
C PHE A 22 11.92 15.23 -11.86
N VAL A 23 10.73 14.68 -11.65
CA VAL A 23 10.50 13.70 -10.58
C VAL A 23 11.36 12.44 -10.78
N SER A 24 11.48 11.94 -12.01
CA SER A 24 12.38 10.82 -12.34
C SER A 24 13.85 11.13 -12.01
N THR A 25 14.25 12.39 -12.14
CA THR A 25 15.59 12.83 -11.75
C THR A 25 15.77 12.81 -10.24
N LEU A 26 14.78 13.26 -9.47
CA LEU A 26 14.83 13.19 -8.00
C LEU A 26 14.89 11.73 -7.51
N MET A 27 14.07 10.85 -8.08
CA MET A 27 14.06 9.44 -7.68
C MET A 27 15.39 8.73 -7.95
N ARG A 28 16.07 9.08 -9.04
CA ARG A 28 17.41 8.54 -9.35
C ARG A 28 18.47 8.95 -8.33
N GLN A 29 18.31 10.08 -7.65
CA GLN A 29 19.25 10.51 -6.60
C GLN A 29 19.14 9.67 -5.32
N VAL A 30 18.02 8.97 -5.13
CA VAL A 30 17.82 8.09 -3.98
C VAL A 30 18.61 6.79 -4.12
N TRP A 31 19.00 6.41 -5.33
CA TRP A 31 19.89 5.28 -5.55
C TRP A 31 21.30 5.59 -5.07
N ASP A 32 21.83 4.79 -4.15
CA ASP A 32 23.22 4.84 -3.71
C ASP A 32 24.08 3.87 -4.55
N PRO A 33 24.87 4.38 -5.51
CA PRO A 33 25.71 3.53 -6.35
C PRO A 33 26.86 2.89 -5.57
N SER A 34 27.27 3.45 -4.43
CA SER A 34 28.37 2.91 -3.61
C SER A 34 27.95 1.66 -2.83
N ARG A 35 26.68 1.59 -2.44
CA ARG A 35 26.08 0.45 -1.73
C ARG A 35 25.28 -0.47 -2.66
N GLY A 36 25.01 -0.05 -3.89
CA GLY A 36 24.20 -0.81 -4.84
C GLY A 36 22.76 -1.01 -4.36
N GLN A 37 22.23 -0.04 -3.61
CA GLN A 37 20.91 -0.11 -3.01
C GLN A 37 20.29 1.29 -2.90
N VAL A 38 19.03 1.35 -2.49
CA VAL A 38 18.32 2.60 -2.20
C VAL A 38 18.83 3.19 -0.87
N ASP A 39 19.03 4.50 -0.81
CA ASP A 39 19.33 5.22 0.43
C ASP A 39 18.02 5.55 1.17
N ASP A 40 17.77 4.85 2.28
CA ASP A 40 16.54 5.02 3.08
C ASP A 40 16.37 6.45 3.62
N ALA A 41 17.47 7.12 3.96
CA ALA A 41 17.43 8.47 4.50
C ALA A 41 17.07 9.50 3.41
N LEU A 42 17.58 9.32 2.19
CA LEU A 42 17.15 10.11 1.03
C LEU A 42 15.72 9.75 0.62
N THR A 43 15.33 8.48 0.71
CA THR A 43 13.97 8.03 0.40
C THR A 43 12.94 8.74 1.28
N ALA A 44 13.16 8.74 2.59
CA ALA A 44 12.28 9.41 3.55
C ALA A 44 12.21 10.93 3.31
N GLN A 45 13.33 11.56 2.92
CA GLN A 45 13.35 12.98 2.59
C GLN A 45 12.58 13.31 1.30
N LEU A 46 12.74 12.49 0.26
CA LEU A 46 12.00 12.64 -1.00
C LEU A 46 10.50 12.39 -0.79
N TYR A 47 10.14 11.37 -0.01
CA TYR A 47 8.77 11.09 0.40
C TYR A 47 8.12 12.33 1.04
N ALA A 48 8.74 12.89 2.07
CA ALA A 48 8.22 14.07 2.76
C ALA A 48 8.10 15.29 1.84
N ALA A 49 9.08 15.50 0.94
CA ALA A 49 9.06 16.61 0.00
C ALA A 49 7.96 16.47 -1.06
N LEU A 50 7.75 15.26 -1.59
CA LEU A 50 6.68 14.97 -2.54
C LEU A 50 5.30 15.13 -1.91
N VAL A 51 5.08 14.55 -0.72
CA VAL A 51 3.80 14.67 0.01
C VAL A 51 3.41 16.13 0.23
N ALA A 52 4.37 17.00 0.53
CA ALA A 52 4.13 18.44 0.71
C ALA A 52 3.82 19.22 -0.57
N ASN A 53 4.13 18.67 -1.76
CA ASN A 53 4.01 19.36 -3.05
C ASN A 53 3.18 18.59 -4.08
N LEU A 54 2.30 17.69 -3.62
CA LEU A 54 1.51 16.83 -4.51
C LEU A 54 0.61 17.63 -5.46
N ASP A 55 0.06 18.76 -4.99
CA ASP A 55 -0.76 19.68 -5.79
C ASP A 55 0.01 20.31 -6.97
N ARG A 56 1.35 20.22 -6.95
CA ARG A 56 2.25 20.75 -7.99
C ARG A 56 2.77 19.69 -8.94
N VAL A 57 2.38 18.43 -8.78
CA VAL A 57 2.78 17.31 -9.65
C VAL A 57 1.92 17.29 -10.91
N THR A 58 2.55 17.18 -12.07
CA THR A 58 1.82 17.11 -13.35
C THR A 58 1.14 15.74 -13.54
N PRO A 59 0.04 15.65 -14.31
CA PRO A 59 -0.69 14.40 -14.52
C PRO A 59 0.12 13.23 -15.09
N ASP A 60 1.18 13.50 -15.86
CA ASP A 60 2.09 12.51 -16.42
C ASP A 60 3.13 11.99 -15.40
N ALA A 61 3.39 12.75 -14.34
CA ALA A 61 4.29 12.41 -13.24
C ALA A 61 3.59 11.69 -12.08
N GLN A 62 2.26 11.82 -11.98
CA GLN A 62 1.47 11.26 -10.88
C GLN A 62 1.66 9.76 -10.68
N GLU A 63 1.66 8.97 -11.75
CA GLU A 63 1.84 7.52 -11.68
C GLU A 63 3.18 7.14 -11.03
N LEU A 64 4.23 7.86 -11.41
CA LEU A 64 5.58 7.68 -10.87
C LEU A 64 5.61 8.01 -9.37
N VAL A 65 5.05 9.17 -8.99
CA VAL A 65 4.98 9.61 -7.59
C VAL A 65 4.17 8.64 -6.74
N VAL A 66 2.98 8.23 -7.20
CA VAL A 66 2.12 7.29 -6.46
C VAL A 66 2.81 5.94 -6.26
N GLY A 67 3.47 5.42 -7.29
CA GLY A 67 4.24 4.17 -7.18
C GLY A 67 5.34 4.26 -6.11
N PHE A 68 6.09 5.35 -6.11
CA PHE A 68 7.13 5.59 -5.11
C PHE A 68 6.58 5.74 -3.68
N LEU A 69 5.51 6.53 -3.49
CA LEU A 69 4.92 6.73 -2.17
C LEU A 69 4.38 5.42 -1.60
N ARG A 70 3.69 4.60 -2.42
CA ARG A 70 3.18 3.29 -1.99
C ARG A 70 4.30 2.33 -1.59
N ALA A 71 5.35 2.24 -2.40
CA ALA A 71 6.49 1.38 -2.09
C ALA A 71 7.12 1.76 -0.74
N HIS A 72 7.28 3.07 -0.49
CA HIS A 72 7.81 3.55 0.79
C HIS A 72 6.86 3.26 1.97
N GLU A 73 5.55 3.44 1.80
CA GLU A 73 4.55 3.13 2.83
C GLU A 73 4.53 1.64 3.18
N ASP A 74 4.54 0.76 2.16
CA ASP A 74 4.56 -0.70 2.34
C ASP A 74 5.83 -1.17 3.07
N ASP A 75 7.00 -0.67 2.67
CA ASP A 75 8.29 -1.04 3.27
C ASP A 75 8.39 -0.59 4.75
N ASN A 76 7.66 0.46 5.13
CA ASN A 76 7.66 1.00 6.50
C ASN A 76 6.42 0.58 7.31
N GLY A 77 5.53 -0.24 6.75
CA GLY A 77 4.28 -0.65 7.41
C GLY A 77 3.35 0.52 7.75
N LEU A 78 3.44 1.61 6.99
CA LEU A 78 2.62 2.80 7.18
C LEU A 78 1.24 2.60 6.57
N PRO A 79 0.17 3.13 7.18
CA PRO A 79 -1.13 3.16 6.53
C PRO A 79 -1.08 4.03 5.26
N PRO A 80 -1.84 3.68 4.21
CA PRO A 80 -1.84 4.43 2.96
C PRO A 80 -2.23 5.89 3.22
N SER A 81 -1.36 6.84 2.84
CA SER A 81 -1.61 8.25 3.13
C SER A 81 -2.79 8.79 2.33
N THR A 82 -3.56 9.69 2.94
CA THR A 82 -4.59 10.50 2.25
C THR A 82 -4.01 11.29 1.08
N ALA A 83 -2.70 11.54 1.07
CA ALA A 83 -1.96 12.20 0.02
C ALA A 83 -2.06 11.45 -1.34
N VAL A 84 -2.01 10.11 -1.32
CA VAL A 84 -2.20 9.26 -2.51
C VAL A 84 -3.65 9.36 -3.03
N HIS A 85 -4.62 9.53 -2.15
CA HIS A 85 -6.03 9.74 -2.52
C HIS A 85 -6.30 11.11 -3.14
N VAL A 86 -5.50 12.14 -2.83
CA VAL A 86 -5.68 13.52 -3.32
C VAL A 86 -5.15 13.72 -4.74
N LEU A 87 -4.14 12.97 -5.18
CA LEU A 87 -3.53 13.12 -6.51
C LEU A 87 -4.39 12.58 -7.67
N ALA A 88 -5.31 11.67 -7.41
CA ALA A 88 -6.10 11.03 -8.46
C ALA A 88 -7.57 10.82 -8.07
N PRO A 89 -8.33 11.89 -7.73
CA PRO A 89 -9.75 11.75 -7.43
C PRO A 89 -10.56 11.21 -8.63
N ASP A 90 -10.09 11.43 -9.86
CA ASP A 90 -10.83 11.07 -11.08
C ASP A 90 -10.29 9.85 -11.85
N ARG A 91 -9.03 9.42 -11.64
CA ARG A 91 -8.46 8.24 -12.33
C ARG A 91 -8.60 6.94 -11.55
N TYR A 92 -8.64 7.01 -10.22
CA TYR A 92 -8.76 5.86 -9.35
C TYR A 92 -10.02 5.99 -8.52
N ARG A 93 -11.09 5.35 -8.99
CA ARG A 93 -12.31 5.26 -8.19
C ARG A 93 -12.07 4.23 -7.10
N GLN A 94 -12.49 4.55 -5.87
CA GLN A 94 -12.54 3.57 -4.79
C GLN A 94 -13.29 2.34 -5.31
N CYS A 95 -12.66 1.17 -5.20
CA CYS A 95 -13.28 -0.06 -5.67
C CYS A 95 -14.57 -0.28 -4.88
N SER A 96 -15.72 -0.25 -5.55
CA SER A 96 -17.03 -0.37 -4.90
C SER A 96 -17.25 -1.73 -4.25
N VAL A 97 -16.48 -2.74 -4.64
CA VAL A 97 -16.59 -4.11 -4.13
C VAL A 97 -15.89 -4.28 -2.79
N CYS A 98 -14.72 -3.67 -2.61
CA CYS A 98 -13.96 -3.73 -1.35
C CYS A 98 -13.97 -2.42 -0.56
N TYR A 99 -14.71 -1.41 -1.03
CA TYR A 99 -14.77 -0.08 -0.45
C TYR A 99 -13.40 0.50 -0.10
N GLY A 100 -12.42 0.36 -1.00
CA GLY A 100 -11.09 0.94 -0.78
C GLY A 100 -10.12 0.07 0.02
N SER A 101 -10.59 -0.98 0.70
CA SER A 101 -9.74 -1.79 1.57
C SER A 101 -8.78 -2.72 0.83
N GLY A 102 -9.01 -2.96 -0.46
CA GLY A 102 -8.25 -3.94 -1.25
C GLY A 102 -8.56 -5.40 -0.90
N ARG A 103 -9.38 -5.65 0.12
CA ARG A 103 -9.67 -6.99 0.63
C ARG A 103 -11.17 -7.25 0.64
N THR A 104 -11.54 -8.51 0.45
CA THR A 104 -12.92 -8.97 0.57
C THR A 104 -13.02 -10.03 1.64
N THR A 105 -14.14 -10.05 2.35
CA THR A 105 -14.43 -11.07 3.36
C THR A 105 -14.40 -12.45 2.70
N CYS A 106 -13.65 -13.38 3.28
CA CYS A 106 -13.61 -14.73 2.77
C CYS A 106 -14.95 -15.43 3.05
N SER A 107 -15.60 -15.92 2.00
CA SER A 107 -16.89 -16.62 2.12
C SER A 107 -16.80 -17.90 2.97
N SER A 108 -15.64 -18.56 2.99
CA SER A 108 -15.44 -19.82 3.72
C SER A 108 -15.47 -19.70 5.24
N CYS A 109 -15.14 -18.52 5.80
CA CYS A 109 -15.14 -18.26 7.25
C CYS A 109 -15.81 -16.95 7.65
N GLY A 110 -16.48 -16.27 6.73
CA GLY A 110 -17.21 -15.03 7.01
C GLY A 110 -16.35 -13.91 7.62
N GLY A 111 -15.03 -13.89 7.39
CA GLY A 111 -14.15 -12.84 7.92
C GLY A 111 -13.49 -13.15 9.27
N MET A 112 -13.83 -14.28 9.91
CA MET A 112 -13.31 -14.60 11.24
C MET A 112 -11.92 -15.26 11.21
N GLY A 113 -11.44 -15.70 10.05
CA GLY A 113 -10.13 -16.33 9.89
C GLY A 113 -10.07 -17.81 10.25
N GLY A 114 -11.20 -18.40 10.62
CA GLY A 114 -11.33 -19.82 10.92
C GLY A 114 -12.76 -20.17 11.30
N ARG A 115 -12.93 -21.42 11.70
CA ARG A 115 -14.17 -21.96 12.27
C ARG A 115 -13.82 -22.91 13.40
N TYR A 116 -14.75 -23.07 14.34
CA TYR A 116 -14.65 -24.14 15.31
C TYR A 116 -15.03 -25.47 14.65
N GLU A 117 -14.20 -26.48 14.84
CA GLU A 117 -14.46 -27.84 14.40
C GLU A 117 -14.42 -28.74 15.63
N SER A 118 -15.51 -29.48 15.86
CA SER A 118 -15.61 -30.40 16.98
C SER A 118 -14.99 -31.73 16.59
N ARG A 119 -13.93 -32.13 17.29
CA ARG A 119 -13.34 -33.47 17.15
C ARG A 119 -13.81 -34.38 18.27
N VAL A 120 -14.06 -35.63 17.90
CA VAL A 120 -14.31 -36.71 18.84
C VAL A 120 -13.07 -37.59 18.89
N THR A 121 -12.42 -37.64 20.04
CA THR A 121 -11.40 -38.63 20.35
C THR A 121 -11.97 -39.63 21.35
N TYR A 122 -11.40 -40.83 21.42
CA TYR A 122 -11.78 -41.83 22.40
C TYR A 122 -10.64 -41.96 23.42
N ASP A 123 -10.97 -41.97 24.70
CA ASP A 123 -10.01 -42.30 25.74
C ASP A 123 -9.68 -43.80 25.74
N TYR A 124 -8.80 -44.22 26.66
CA TYR A 124 -8.41 -45.64 26.80
C TYR A 124 -9.60 -46.56 27.10
N ASP A 125 -10.65 -46.01 27.74
CA ASP A 125 -11.86 -46.73 28.14
C ASP A 125 -13.00 -46.61 27.09
N TYR A 126 -12.69 -46.11 25.89
CA TYR A 126 -13.64 -45.88 24.78
C TYR A 126 -14.76 -44.86 25.07
N ASN A 127 -14.59 -43.97 26.05
CA ASN A 127 -15.52 -42.86 26.22
C ASN A 127 -15.22 -41.77 25.17
N PRO A 128 -16.27 -41.19 24.56
CA PRO A 128 -16.09 -40.09 23.62
C PRO A 128 -15.70 -38.81 24.38
N MET A 129 -14.55 -38.25 24.04
CA MET A 129 -14.12 -36.92 24.44
C MET A 129 -14.36 -35.94 23.29
N TYR A 130 -15.12 -34.89 23.57
CA TYR A 130 -15.38 -33.81 22.62
C TYR A 130 -14.42 -32.66 22.91
N SER A 131 -13.71 -32.21 21.89
CA SER A 131 -12.88 -31.02 21.96
C SER A 131 -13.18 -30.11 20.77
N ASP A 132 -13.44 -28.84 21.05
CA ASP A 132 -13.54 -27.82 20.02
C ASP A 132 -12.16 -27.24 19.74
N GLU A 133 -11.70 -27.36 18.50
CA GLU A 133 -10.47 -26.73 18.04
C GLU A 133 -10.79 -25.61 17.05
N TRP A 134 -10.01 -24.53 17.11
CA TRP A 134 -10.08 -23.48 16.12
C TRP A 134 -9.27 -23.88 14.90
N VAL A 135 -9.97 -24.19 13.81
CA VAL A 135 -9.33 -24.53 12.53
C VAL A 135 -9.25 -23.27 11.69
N GLY A 136 -8.02 -22.84 11.41
CA GLY A 136 -7.75 -21.71 10.54
C GLY A 136 -8.32 -21.93 9.15
N CYS A 137 -8.91 -20.88 8.58
CA CYS A 137 -9.38 -20.94 7.20
C CYS A 137 -8.24 -20.62 6.24
N PHE A 138 -8.27 -21.23 5.05
CA PHE A 138 -7.21 -21.11 4.04
C PHE A 138 -6.94 -19.67 3.59
N CYS A 139 -7.92 -18.79 3.74
CA CYS A 139 -7.83 -17.38 3.39
C CYS A 139 -7.24 -16.58 4.56
N ASN A 140 -5.92 -16.33 4.52
CA ASN A 140 -5.10 -15.41 5.34
C ASN A 140 -5.87 -14.57 6.39
N GLY A 141 -6.28 -15.19 7.51
CA GLY A 141 -6.92 -14.47 8.62
C GLY A 141 -8.33 -13.93 8.33
N GLY A 142 -9.04 -14.49 7.37
CA GLY A 142 -10.47 -14.21 7.13
C GLY A 142 -10.75 -13.42 5.88
N TYR A 143 -9.73 -12.97 5.18
CA TYR A 143 -9.86 -12.07 4.03
C TYR A 143 -9.13 -12.63 2.82
N THR A 144 -9.64 -12.29 1.66
CA THR A 144 -9.01 -12.54 0.37
C THR A 144 -8.71 -11.22 -0.33
N VAL A 145 -7.74 -11.26 -1.24
CA VAL A 145 -7.46 -10.13 -2.11
C VAL A 145 -8.68 -9.86 -2.98
N CYS A 146 -9.13 -8.61 -3.04
CA CYS A 146 -10.25 -8.24 -3.88
C CYS A 146 -9.87 -8.46 -5.35
N GLY A 147 -10.54 -9.40 -6.03
CA GLY A 147 -10.24 -9.75 -7.42
C GLY A 147 -10.50 -8.64 -8.42
N VAL A 148 -11.39 -7.69 -8.09
CA VAL A 148 -11.75 -6.58 -8.99
C VAL A 148 -10.66 -5.51 -9.04
N CYS A 149 -10.03 -5.20 -7.91
CA CYS A 149 -8.94 -4.22 -7.86
C CYS A 149 -7.56 -4.85 -7.70
N GLY A 150 -7.45 -6.18 -7.75
CA GLY A 150 -6.20 -6.91 -7.53
C GLY A 150 -5.51 -6.60 -6.20
N GLY A 151 -6.27 -6.22 -5.16
CA GLY A 151 -5.70 -5.83 -3.86
C GLY A 151 -5.41 -4.35 -3.65
N SER A 152 -5.48 -3.54 -4.71
CA SER A 152 -5.07 -2.13 -4.64
C SER A 152 -6.09 -1.17 -3.99
N GLY A 153 -7.28 -1.65 -3.63
CA GLY A 153 -8.37 -0.82 -3.12
C GLY A 153 -9.01 0.12 -4.14
N SER A 154 -8.47 0.23 -5.34
CA SER A 154 -8.87 1.22 -6.35
C SER A 154 -8.99 0.59 -7.72
N VAL A 155 -9.91 1.09 -8.55
CA VAL A 155 -10.05 0.66 -9.94
C VAL A 155 -9.71 1.82 -10.87
N MET A 156 -8.90 1.52 -11.88
CA MET A 156 -8.58 2.48 -12.95
C MET A 156 -9.83 2.65 -13.81
N ARG A 157 -10.20 3.90 -14.09
CA ARG A 157 -11.35 4.22 -14.95
C ARG A 157 -10.94 4.28 -16.41
#